data_AF-A0A417LED1-F1
#
_entry.id   AF-A0A417LED1-F1
#
_cell.length_a   1.000
_cell.length_b   1.000
_cell.length_c   1.000
_cell.angle_alpha   90.00
_cell.angle_beta   90.00
_cell.angle_gamma   90.00
#
_symmetry.space_group_name_H-M   'P 1'
#
loop_
_entity.id
_entity.type
_entity.pdbx_description
1 polymer ?
#
loop_
_entity_poly.entity_id
_entity_poly.type
_entity_poly.pdbx_seq_one_letter_code
_entity_poly.pdbx_strand_id
1 'polypeptide(L)'
;MGKLCITLLSTCLLLLIISCGNKRLYPVQLHYEETESPASIQKIKLSGELQGLVYKIRMAHYRDGVVSYKILNEEPSVIRDTVLSIRIEAEPLHAHEVRFTIEGEKIIEERVEVEDVLHSILLETYSAVPYFSKDTISLIGYTSGALYETMVDGELRQGGSYCDVRNAKLPPKEWYNVFDMKEYIWFDLIIE
;
A
#
# COMPACT_ATOMS: atom_id res chain seq x y z
N MET A 1 55.91 -49.19 9.33
CA MET A 1 54.65 -48.74 8.70
C MET A 1 54.60 -47.22 8.71
N GLY A 2 54.52 -46.59 7.52
CA GLY A 2 53.96 -45.25 7.29
C GLY A 2 54.72 -43.99 7.74
N LYS A 3 55.43 -43.33 6.81
CA LYS A 3 55.71 -41.87 6.83
C LYS A 3 54.43 -41.13 6.38
N LEU A 4 54.13 -39.96 6.95
CA LEU A 4 54.12 -38.66 6.23
C LEU A 4 53.68 -37.51 7.16
N CYS A 5 54.49 -36.46 7.18
CA CYS A 5 54.15 -35.12 7.65
C CYS A 5 53.42 -34.39 6.50
N ILE A 6 52.26 -33.78 6.75
CA ILE A 6 51.72 -32.69 5.91
C ILE A 6 51.23 -31.58 6.83
N THR A 7 51.96 -30.48 6.76
CA THR A 7 51.65 -29.14 7.20
C THR A 7 50.48 -28.55 6.41
N LEU A 8 49.72 -27.64 7.03
CA LEU A 8 48.81 -26.65 6.40
C LEU A 8 47.60 -27.17 5.63
N LEU A 9 46.41 -27.06 6.22
CA LEU A 9 45.17 -26.54 5.61
C LEU A 9 43.99 -26.88 6.52
N SER A 10 43.48 -25.88 7.25
CA SER A 10 42.04 -25.57 7.27
C SER A 10 41.79 -24.42 8.24
N THR A 11 42.17 -23.24 7.80
CA THR A 11 41.75 -21.92 8.27
C THR A 11 40.24 -21.66 8.09
N CYS A 12 39.38 -22.68 8.26
CA CYS A 12 37.98 -22.60 7.82
C CYS A 12 36.93 -22.85 8.91
N LEU A 13 37.31 -22.96 10.18
CA LEU A 13 36.35 -23.34 11.22
C LEU A 13 36.43 -22.49 12.49
N LEU A 14 36.45 -21.16 12.35
CA LEU A 14 35.99 -20.27 13.43
C LEU A 14 35.52 -18.90 12.90
N LEU A 15 34.95 -18.87 11.69
CA LEU A 15 34.11 -17.77 11.20
C LEU A 15 32.64 -18.18 11.33
N LEU A 16 32.23 -18.57 12.54
CA LEU A 16 30.83 -18.50 12.95
C LEU A 16 30.61 -17.12 13.59
N ILE A 17 30.88 -16.08 12.79
CA ILE A 17 30.21 -14.81 13.01
C ILE A 17 28.77 -15.13 12.67
N ILE A 18 27.95 -15.14 13.71
CA ILE A 18 26.51 -15.13 13.65
C ILE A 18 26.15 -13.99 12.69
N SER A 19 25.89 -14.33 11.42
CA SER A 19 25.16 -13.46 10.50
C SER A 19 23.72 -13.45 11.01
N CYS A 20 23.51 -12.79 12.14
CA CYS A 20 22.23 -12.23 12.48
C CYS A 20 22.03 -11.20 11.37
N GLY A 21 21.27 -11.58 10.34
CA GLY A 21 20.96 -10.70 9.22
C GLY A 21 20.26 -9.48 9.80
N ASN A 22 21.03 -8.43 10.09
CA ASN A 22 20.50 -7.10 10.30
C ASN A 22 19.93 -6.70 8.95
N LYS A 23 18.66 -7.07 8.70
CA LYS A 23 17.88 -6.45 7.63
C LYS A 23 17.90 -4.95 7.95
N ARG A 24 18.79 -4.24 7.26
CA ARG A 24 18.99 -2.81 7.44
C ARG A 24 17.65 -2.14 7.16
N LEU A 25 17.17 -1.33 8.10
CA LEU A 25 15.92 -0.60 7.95
C LEU A 25 16.21 0.70 7.23
N TYR A 26 15.53 0.92 6.11
CA TYR A 26 15.69 2.11 5.31
C TYR A 26 14.46 3.00 5.50
N PRO A 27 14.62 4.29 5.85
CA PRO A 27 13.52 5.24 5.83
C PRO A 27 12.92 5.29 4.42
N VAL A 28 11.59 5.32 4.34
CA VAL A 28 10.85 5.44 3.08
C VAL A 28 10.02 6.71 3.11
N GLN A 29 10.14 7.53 2.08
CA GLN A 29 9.32 8.72 1.90
C GLN A 29 8.23 8.42 0.87
N LEU A 30 6.98 8.69 1.24
CA LEU A 30 5.81 8.57 0.37
C LEU A 30 5.40 9.97 -0.10
N HIS A 31 5.30 10.16 -1.41
CA HIS A 31 4.90 11.41 -2.04
C HIS A 31 3.75 11.17 -3.01
N TYR A 32 2.78 12.08 -3.01
CA TYR A 32 1.64 12.09 -3.92
C TYR A 32 1.84 13.22 -4.91
N GLU A 33 1.82 12.92 -6.21
CA GLU A 33 1.86 13.97 -7.23
C GLU A 33 0.47 14.54 -7.46
N GLU A 34 0.41 15.84 -7.78
CA GLU A 34 -0.81 16.46 -8.27
C GLU A 34 -1.23 15.83 -9.60
N THR A 35 -2.52 15.52 -9.72
CA THR A 35 -3.11 14.97 -10.94
C THR A 35 -4.30 15.82 -11.35
N GLU A 36 -4.66 15.78 -12.64
CA GLU A 36 -5.81 16.52 -13.17
C GLU A 36 -7.15 15.96 -12.67
N SER A 37 -7.18 14.69 -12.24
CA SER A 37 -8.34 14.01 -11.68
C SER A 37 -7.96 13.26 -10.39
N PRO A 38 -7.70 13.97 -9.28
CA PRO A 38 -7.21 13.35 -8.04
C PRO A 38 -8.22 12.34 -7.46
N ALA A 39 -9.50 12.50 -7.79
CA ALA A 39 -10.54 11.58 -7.35
C ALA A 39 -10.41 10.17 -7.98
N SER A 40 -9.87 10.06 -9.20
CA SER A 40 -9.83 8.80 -9.96
C SER A 40 -8.44 8.37 -10.37
N ILE A 41 -7.44 9.25 -10.32
CA ILE A 41 -6.06 8.94 -10.70
C ILE A 41 -5.12 9.51 -9.66
N GLN A 42 -4.30 8.65 -9.08
CA GLN A 42 -3.22 9.05 -8.18
C GLN A 42 -1.88 8.50 -8.66
N LYS A 43 -0.87 9.39 -8.73
CA LYS A 43 0.53 9.00 -8.89
C LYS A 43 1.23 9.11 -7.55
N ILE A 44 1.93 8.05 -7.19
CA ILE A 44 2.55 7.85 -5.87
C ILE A 44 4.02 7.53 -6.11
N LYS A 45 4.90 8.25 -5.43
CA LYS A 45 6.35 8.05 -5.48
C LYS A 45 6.85 7.62 -4.11
N LEU A 46 7.64 6.56 -4.10
CA LEU A 46 8.37 6.11 -2.93
C LEU A 46 9.87 6.28 -3.17
N SER A 47 10.54 6.97 -2.25
CA SER A 47 11.99 7.17 -2.31
C SER A 47 12.66 6.68 -1.03
N GLY A 48 13.93 6.29 -1.16
CA GLY A 48 14.75 5.73 -0.10
C GLY A 48 15.83 4.81 -0.69
N GLU A 49 16.51 4.05 0.16
CA GLU A 49 17.41 2.98 -0.29
C GLU A 49 16.59 1.74 -0.70
N LEU A 50 15.83 1.88 -1.79
CA LEU A 50 14.84 0.90 -2.27
C LEU A 50 15.29 0.09 -3.49
N GLN A 51 16.31 0.56 -4.20
CA GLN A 51 16.78 -0.06 -5.43
C GLN A 51 17.22 -1.52 -5.19
N GLY A 52 16.75 -2.42 -6.04
CA GLY A 52 17.03 -3.86 -5.97
C GLY A 52 16.20 -4.61 -4.93
N LEU A 53 15.38 -3.92 -4.12
CA LEU A 53 14.43 -4.59 -3.25
C LEU A 53 13.25 -5.12 -4.05
N VAL A 54 12.68 -6.20 -3.54
CA VAL A 54 11.50 -6.85 -4.10
C VAL A 54 10.26 -6.27 -3.42
N TYR A 55 9.20 -6.03 -4.19
CA TYR A 55 7.94 -5.54 -3.67
C TYR A 55 6.72 -6.29 -4.18
N LYS A 56 5.69 -6.31 -3.34
CA LYS A 56 4.33 -6.73 -3.66
C LYS A 56 3.36 -5.59 -3.43
N ILE A 57 2.34 -5.55 -4.27
CA ILE A 57 1.16 -4.70 -4.10
C ILE A 57 0.04 -5.60 -3.59
N ARG A 58 -0.51 -5.23 -2.44
CA ARG A 58 -1.64 -5.93 -1.83
C ARG A 58 -2.85 -5.01 -1.84
N MET A 59 -3.94 -5.47 -2.42
CA MET A 59 -5.24 -4.87 -2.21
C MET A 59 -5.84 -5.43 -0.93
N ALA A 60 -6.44 -4.57 -0.14
CA ALA A 60 -7.24 -4.92 1.01
C ALA A 60 -8.64 -4.34 0.82
N HIS A 61 -9.64 -5.14 1.15
CA HIS A 61 -11.05 -4.77 0.98
C HIS A 61 -11.75 -5.02 2.30
N TYR A 62 -12.14 -3.94 2.95
CA TYR A 62 -12.98 -3.97 4.14
C TYR A 62 -14.44 -3.93 3.72
N ARG A 63 -15.25 -4.86 4.24
CA ARG A 63 -16.70 -4.88 4.13
C ARG A 63 -17.30 -5.44 5.41
N ASP A 64 -18.14 -4.65 6.08
CA ASP A 64 -18.92 -5.01 7.28
C ASP A 64 -18.12 -5.77 8.36
N GLY A 65 -16.98 -5.19 8.75
CA GLY A 65 -16.14 -5.75 9.83
C GLY A 65 -15.14 -6.82 9.37
N VAL A 66 -15.16 -7.20 8.09
CA VAL A 66 -14.25 -8.20 7.53
C VAL A 66 -13.28 -7.54 6.57
N VAL A 67 -11.99 -7.81 6.74
CA VAL A 67 -10.95 -7.43 5.79
C VAL A 67 -10.50 -8.65 5.01
N SER A 68 -10.64 -8.59 3.68
CA SER A 68 -10.02 -9.55 2.76
C SER A 68 -8.77 -8.95 2.12
N TYR A 69 -7.82 -9.81 1.73
CA TYR A 69 -6.54 -9.40 1.16
C TYR A 69 -6.27 -10.16 -0.13
N LYS A 70 -5.74 -9.46 -1.14
CA LYS A 70 -5.29 -10.04 -2.41
C LYS A 70 -3.93 -9.46 -2.81
N ILE A 71 -2.94 -10.32 -3.06
CA ILE A 71 -1.69 -9.89 -3.70
C ILE A 71 -1.98 -9.74 -5.19
N LEU A 72 -1.70 -8.56 -5.74
CA LEU A 72 -2.03 -8.22 -7.13
C LEU A 72 -0.92 -8.62 -8.11
N ASN A 73 0.35 -8.47 -7.72
CA ASN A 73 1.49 -8.96 -8.49
C ASN A 73 2.01 -10.28 -7.90
N GLU A 74 1.36 -11.39 -8.24
CA GLU A 74 1.74 -12.72 -7.74
C GLU A 74 3.23 -13.02 -7.92
N GLU A 75 3.78 -12.66 -9.09
CA GLU A 75 5.22 -12.59 -9.30
C GLU A 75 5.78 -11.29 -8.70
N PRO A 76 6.64 -11.37 -7.68
CA PRO A 76 7.20 -10.19 -7.04
C PRO A 76 7.97 -9.32 -8.04
N SER A 77 7.83 -8.00 -7.91
CA SER A 77 8.47 -7.03 -8.80
C SER A 77 9.71 -6.44 -8.12
N VAL A 78 10.76 -6.17 -8.90
CA VAL A 78 12.00 -5.59 -8.37
C VAL A 78 11.99 -4.10 -8.65
N ILE A 79 12.28 -3.29 -7.63
CA ILE A 79 12.43 -1.84 -7.78
C ILE A 79 13.74 -1.56 -8.55
N ARG A 80 13.64 -1.10 -9.80
CA ARG A 80 14.82 -0.91 -10.66
C ARG A 80 15.58 0.39 -10.41
N ASP A 81 14.85 1.42 -10.01
CA ASP A 81 15.37 2.77 -9.76
C ASP A 81 15.48 3.06 -8.25
N THR A 82 16.04 4.20 -7.92
CA THR A 82 16.06 4.83 -6.59
C THR A 82 14.70 5.36 -6.14
N VAL A 83 13.77 5.54 -7.09
CA VAL A 83 12.39 5.96 -6.84
C VAL A 83 11.43 4.95 -7.47
N LEU A 84 10.58 4.35 -6.64
CA LEU A 84 9.45 3.55 -7.12
C LEU A 84 8.28 4.49 -7.44
N SER A 85 7.82 4.47 -8.68
CA SER A 85 6.60 5.20 -9.08
C SER A 85 5.46 4.22 -9.31
N ILE A 86 4.32 4.47 -8.69
CA ILE A 86 3.09 3.69 -8.86
C ILE A 86 1.98 4.66 -9.25
N ARG A 87 1.31 4.40 -10.37
CA ARG A 87 0.06 5.07 -10.73
C ARG A 87 -1.10 4.13 -10.44
N ILE A 88 -2.11 4.62 -9.74
CA ILE A 88 -3.37 3.90 -9.52
C ILE A 88 -4.47 4.74 -10.14
N GLU A 89 -5.28 4.09 -10.98
CA GLU A 89 -6.49 4.65 -11.57
C GLU A 89 -7.70 3.83 -11.13
N ALA A 90 -8.77 4.50 -10.74
CA ALA A 90 -10.04 3.92 -10.35
C ALA A 90 -11.12 4.40 -11.33
N GLU A 91 -11.70 3.47 -12.08
CA GLU A 91 -12.73 3.72 -13.07
C GLU A 91 -14.03 3.02 -12.65
N PRO A 92 -15.08 3.78 -12.29
CA PRO A 92 -16.42 3.24 -12.14
C PRO A 92 -16.89 2.59 -13.44
N LEU A 93 -17.13 1.27 -13.43
CA LEU A 93 -17.69 0.56 -14.58
C LEU A 93 -19.22 0.56 -14.54
N HIS A 94 -19.78 0.44 -13.34
CA HIS A 94 -21.21 0.53 -13.05
C HIS A 94 -21.44 1.02 -11.61
N ALA A 95 -22.69 1.06 -11.16
CA ALA A 95 -23.04 1.50 -9.81
C ALA A 95 -22.34 0.72 -8.68
N HIS A 96 -21.97 -0.55 -8.93
CA HIS A 96 -21.39 -1.44 -7.92
C HIS A 96 -20.10 -2.14 -8.33
N GLU A 97 -19.41 -1.69 -9.38
CA GLU A 97 -18.10 -2.23 -9.74
C GLU A 97 -17.16 -1.10 -10.14
N VAL A 98 -15.93 -1.22 -9.67
CA VAL A 98 -14.82 -0.36 -10.05
C VAL A 98 -13.70 -1.21 -10.64
N ARG A 99 -13.09 -0.71 -11.71
CA ARG A 99 -11.83 -1.22 -12.25
C ARG A 99 -10.69 -0.39 -11.70
N PHE A 100 -9.70 -1.06 -11.12
CA PHE A 100 -8.43 -0.47 -10.78
C PHE A 100 -7.38 -0.86 -11.81
N THR A 101 -6.67 0.15 -12.32
CA THR A 101 -5.45 -0.03 -13.11
C THR A 101 -4.27 0.42 -12.27
N ILE A 102 -3.36 -0.50 -11.97
CA ILE A 102 -2.16 -0.25 -11.16
C ILE A 102 -0.95 -0.38 -12.07
N GLU A 103 -0.26 0.73 -12.31
CA GLU A 103 0.94 0.79 -13.15
C GLU A 103 2.16 1.01 -12.26
N GLY A 104 3.03 0.00 -12.19
CA GLY A 104 4.38 0.11 -11.66
C GLY A 104 5.38 -0.47 -12.65
N GLU A 105 6.21 -1.41 -12.22
CA GLU A 105 7.08 -2.20 -13.12
C GLU A 105 6.28 -3.08 -14.11
N LYS A 106 5.05 -3.45 -13.72
CA LYS A 106 4.05 -4.14 -14.54
C LYS A 106 2.72 -3.39 -14.41
N ILE A 107 1.86 -3.54 -15.42
CA ILE A 107 0.48 -3.06 -15.38
C ILE A 107 -0.41 -4.21 -14.89
N ILE A 108 -1.27 -3.91 -13.91
CA ILE A 108 -2.23 -4.85 -13.33
C ILE A 108 -3.61 -4.23 -13.42
N GLU A 109 -4.59 -5.02 -13.82
CA GLU A 109 -6.00 -4.65 -13.75
C GLU A 109 -6.71 -5.53 -12.72
N GLU A 110 -7.50 -4.91 -11.85
CA GLU A 110 -8.33 -5.58 -10.86
C GLU A 110 -9.75 -5.03 -10.93
N ARG A 111 -10.76 -5.89 -10.92
CA ARG A 111 -12.17 -5.47 -10.81
C ARG A 111 -12.73 -5.90 -9.48
N VAL A 112 -13.42 -4.99 -8.82
CA VAL A 112 -13.94 -5.21 -7.48
C VAL A 112 -15.37 -4.70 -7.39
N GLU A 113 -16.23 -5.51 -6.80
CA GLU A 113 -17.56 -5.08 -6.42
C GLU A 113 -17.47 -4.18 -5.17
N VAL A 114 -18.11 -3.02 -5.21
CA VAL A 114 -18.16 -2.04 -4.11
C VAL A 114 -19.57 -1.45 -4.09
N GLU A 115 -20.21 -1.32 -2.94
CA GLU A 115 -21.59 -0.86 -2.83
C GLU A 115 -21.77 0.59 -3.27
N ASP A 116 -20.85 1.48 -2.87
CA ASP A 116 -20.93 2.94 -3.13
C ASP A 116 -19.77 3.45 -4.01
N VAL A 117 -19.78 3.04 -5.27
CA VAL A 117 -18.78 3.48 -6.27
C VAL A 117 -18.91 4.97 -6.59
N LEU A 118 -20.14 5.50 -6.61
CA LEU A 118 -20.42 6.85 -7.12
C LEU A 118 -19.88 7.96 -6.21
N HIS A 119 -19.76 7.71 -4.91
CA HIS A 119 -19.21 8.68 -3.95
C HIS A 119 -17.80 8.31 -3.49
N SER A 120 -17.20 7.25 -4.03
CA SER A 120 -15.86 6.82 -3.66
C SER A 120 -14.77 7.48 -4.51
N ILE A 121 -13.71 7.95 -3.84
CA ILE A 121 -12.53 8.55 -4.48
C ILE A 121 -11.24 7.85 -4.05
N LEU A 122 -10.19 7.96 -4.85
CA LEU A 122 -8.83 7.72 -4.38
C LEU A 122 -8.44 8.78 -3.35
N LEU A 123 -8.05 8.34 -2.15
CA LEU A 123 -7.79 9.19 -0.99
C LEU A 123 -6.41 8.91 -0.39
N GLU A 124 -5.62 9.96 -0.20
CA GLU A 124 -4.27 9.87 0.36
C GLU A 124 -4.27 9.32 1.79
N THR A 125 -3.36 8.40 2.08
CA THR A 125 -3.21 7.73 3.37
C THR A 125 -1.99 8.26 4.12
N TYR A 126 -2.01 9.55 4.45
CA TYR A 126 -0.92 10.17 5.19
C TYR A 126 -0.69 9.48 6.53
N SER A 127 0.57 9.17 6.85
CA SER A 127 0.93 8.59 8.14
C SER A 127 1.37 9.67 9.12
N ALA A 128 0.98 9.52 10.39
CA ALA A 128 1.51 10.32 11.48
C ALA A 128 2.96 9.93 11.86
N VAL A 129 3.41 8.73 11.44
CA VAL A 129 4.74 8.18 11.73
C VAL A 129 5.54 7.92 10.45
N PRO A 130 6.88 8.04 10.47
CA PRO A 130 7.71 7.71 9.32
C PRO A 130 7.60 6.24 8.92
N TYR A 131 7.70 5.96 7.62
CA TYR A 131 7.76 4.60 7.10
C TYR A 131 9.21 4.09 7.03
N PHE A 132 9.35 2.78 7.17
CA PHE A 132 10.58 2.04 6.98
C PHE A 132 10.35 0.86 6.03
N SER A 133 11.43 0.36 5.40
CA SER A 133 11.40 -0.74 4.43
C SER A 133 10.80 -2.06 4.95
N LYS A 134 10.63 -2.25 6.25
CA LYS A 134 9.95 -3.43 6.84
C LYS A 134 8.44 -3.25 7.01
N ASP A 135 7.95 -2.02 6.87
CA ASP A 135 6.57 -1.70 7.15
C ASP A 135 5.70 -2.11 5.97
N THR A 136 4.42 -2.38 6.25
CA THR A 136 3.38 -2.33 5.22
C THR A 136 3.02 -0.87 5.02
N ILE A 137 3.29 -0.34 3.82
CA ILE A 137 3.08 1.07 3.52
C ILE A 137 1.75 1.20 2.79
N SER A 138 0.75 1.79 3.42
CA SER A 138 -0.51 2.09 2.74
C SER A 138 -0.28 3.22 1.72
N LEU A 139 -0.59 2.91 0.46
CA LEU A 139 -0.39 3.78 -0.69
C LEU A 139 -1.56 4.73 -0.87
N ILE A 140 -2.77 4.18 -0.98
CA ILE A 140 -3.99 4.94 -1.27
C ILE A 140 -5.21 4.15 -0.80
N GLY A 141 -6.25 4.85 -0.34
CA GLY A 141 -7.58 4.30 -0.10
C GLY A 141 -8.53 4.61 -1.25
N TYR A 142 -9.55 3.79 -1.45
CA TYR A 142 -10.72 4.07 -2.28
C TYR A 142 -11.95 4.00 -1.39
N THR A 143 -12.56 5.15 -1.11
CA THR A 143 -13.56 5.29 -0.04
C THR A 143 -14.53 6.44 -0.30
N SER A 144 -15.76 6.29 0.22
CA SER A 144 -16.76 7.36 0.31
C SER A 144 -16.52 8.37 1.43
N GLY A 145 -15.48 8.18 2.25
CA GLY A 145 -15.12 9.08 3.34
C GLY A 145 -15.91 8.81 4.63
N ALA A 146 -15.73 9.66 5.64
CA ALA A 146 -16.47 9.55 6.89
C ALA A 146 -17.92 10.02 6.67
N LEU A 147 -18.89 9.13 6.84
CA LEU A 147 -20.28 9.43 6.57
C LEU A 147 -20.85 10.34 7.65
N TYR A 148 -21.55 11.40 7.23
CA TYR A 148 -22.26 12.30 8.13
C TYR A 148 -23.61 12.70 7.53
N GLU A 149 -24.58 13.01 8.38
CA GLU A 149 -25.87 13.54 7.94
C GLU A 149 -25.81 15.06 7.84
N THR A 150 -26.41 15.61 6.79
CA THR A 150 -26.49 17.05 6.55
C THR A 150 -27.83 17.43 5.92
N MET A 151 -28.27 18.67 6.16
CA MET A 151 -29.49 19.20 5.58
C MET A 151 -29.17 19.93 4.28
N VAL A 152 -29.68 19.44 3.16
CA VAL A 152 -29.58 20.09 1.84
C VAL A 152 -30.98 20.36 1.34
N ASP A 153 -31.31 21.62 1.08
CA ASP A 153 -32.64 22.05 0.60
C ASP A 153 -33.82 21.61 1.50
N GLY A 154 -33.58 21.46 2.80
CA GLY A 154 -34.61 21.01 3.75
C GLY A 154 -34.81 19.49 3.80
N GLU A 155 -34.02 18.72 3.04
CA GLU A 155 -33.97 17.26 3.09
C GLU A 155 -32.72 16.79 3.83
N LEU A 156 -32.88 15.74 4.64
CA LEU A 156 -31.75 15.05 5.26
C LEU A 156 -31.04 14.23 4.17
N ARG A 157 -29.75 14.48 3.97
CA ARG A 157 -28.89 13.75 3.03
C ARG A 157 -27.65 13.24 3.74
N GLN A 158 -27.09 12.15 3.22
CA GLN A 158 -25.81 11.64 3.65
C GLN A 158 -24.70 12.27 2.81
N GLY A 159 -23.66 12.77 3.47
CA GLY A 159 -22.44 13.26 2.86
C GLY A 159 -21.24 12.43 3.31
N GLY A 160 -20.17 12.45 2.52
CA GLY A 160 -18.88 11.86 2.84
C GLY A 160 -17.84 12.93 3.13
N SER A 161 -17.14 12.83 4.27
CA SER A 161 -16.03 13.72 4.62
C SER A 161 -14.70 13.01 4.34
N TYR A 162 -14.12 13.27 3.17
CA TYR A 162 -12.79 12.76 2.82
C TYR A 162 -11.67 13.43 3.64
N CYS A 163 -11.88 14.72 3.97
CA CYS A 163 -10.91 15.50 4.72
C CYS A 163 -10.70 14.97 6.13
N ASP A 164 -11.76 14.57 6.83
CA ASP A 164 -11.63 14.04 8.20
C ASP A 164 -10.83 12.74 8.21
N VAL A 165 -11.08 11.87 7.22
CA VAL A 165 -10.36 10.60 7.06
C VAL A 165 -8.88 10.83 6.78
N ARG A 166 -8.57 11.65 5.77
CA ARG A 166 -7.19 11.97 5.39
C ARG A 166 -6.41 12.67 6.50
N ASN A 167 -7.04 13.65 7.16
CA ASN A 167 -6.37 14.48 8.15
C ASN A 167 -6.19 13.80 9.51
N ALA A 168 -6.95 12.74 9.80
CA ALA A 168 -6.72 11.92 10.98
C ALA A 168 -5.37 11.18 10.94
N LYS A 169 -4.79 10.99 9.74
CA LYS A 169 -3.50 10.32 9.54
C LYS A 169 -3.44 8.92 10.15
N LEU A 170 -4.59 8.26 10.20
CA LEU A 170 -4.75 6.89 10.68
C LEU A 170 -4.54 5.92 9.52
N PRO A 171 -3.95 4.74 9.77
CA PRO A 171 -3.85 3.72 8.74
C PRO A 171 -5.25 3.24 8.33
N PRO A 172 -5.49 2.88 7.05
CA PRO A 172 -6.80 2.45 6.57
C PRO A 172 -7.45 1.33 7.38
N LYS A 173 -6.66 0.41 7.93
CA LYS A 173 -7.13 -0.67 8.81
C LYS A 173 -7.85 -0.20 10.08
N GLU A 174 -7.74 1.09 10.44
CA GLU A 174 -8.37 1.68 11.64
C GLU A 174 -9.56 2.59 11.29
N TRP A 175 -9.77 2.91 10.01
CA TRP A 175 -10.81 3.86 9.59
C TRP A 175 -12.21 3.41 10.00
N TYR A 176 -12.53 2.12 9.87
CA TYR A 176 -13.85 1.61 10.25
C TYR A 176 -14.19 1.88 11.73
N ASN A 177 -13.23 1.76 12.64
CA ASN A 177 -13.45 1.98 14.07
C ASN A 177 -13.72 3.44 14.41
N VAL A 178 -13.20 4.37 13.60
CA VAL A 178 -13.20 5.80 13.90
C VAL A 178 -14.29 6.54 13.13
N PHE A 179 -14.62 6.07 11.92
CA PHE A 179 -15.52 6.76 10.98
C PHE A 179 -16.80 5.98 10.66
N ASP A 180 -17.02 4.82 11.30
CA ASP A 180 -18.16 3.92 11.05
C ASP A 180 -18.38 3.58 9.56
N MET A 181 -17.29 3.48 8.81
CA MET A 181 -17.33 3.08 7.41
C MET A 181 -17.79 1.62 7.29
N LYS A 182 -18.66 1.35 6.31
CA LYS A 182 -19.18 -0.01 6.02
C LYS A 182 -18.36 -0.73 4.96
N GLU A 183 -17.80 0.01 4.00
CA GLU A 183 -16.99 -0.57 2.96
C GLU A 183 -15.94 0.42 2.43
N TYR A 184 -14.74 -0.07 2.16
CA TYR A 184 -13.70 0.65 1.44
C TYR A 184 -12.58 -0.30 1.02
N ILE A 185 -11.75 0.15 0.08
CA ILE A 185 -10.56 -0.56 -0.40
C ILE A 185 -9.33 0.26 -0.05
N TRP A 186 -8.18 -0.38 0.15
CA TRP A 186 -6.90 0.30 0.10
C TRP A 186 -5.81 -0.59 -0.51
N PHE A 187 -4.76 0.06 -0.99
CA PHE A 187 -3.60 -0.60 -1.58
C PHE A 187 -2.39 -0.43 -0.67
N ASP A 188 -1.71 -1.51 -0.37
CA ASP A 188 -0.49 -1.55 0.41
C ASP A 188 0.70 -1.93 -0.47
N LEU A 189 1.86 -1.34 -0.20
CA LEU A 189 3.16 -1.81 -0.64
C LEU A 189 3.81 -2.64 0.46
N ILE A 190 4.30 -3.81 0.09
CA ILE A 190 5.08 -4.71 0.96
C ILE A 190 6.45 -4.89 0.31
N ILE A 191 7.52 -4.56 1.02
CA ILE A 191 8.90 -4.71 0.58
C ILE A 191 9.52 -5.93 1.29
N GLU A 192 10.22 -6.80 0.57
CA GLU A 192 10.76 -8.09 1.06
C GLU A 192 12.28 -8.10 1.33
#